data_AF-A0A9X2U653-F1
#
_entry.id   AF-A0A9X2U653-F1
#
_cell.length_a   1.000
_cell.length_b   1.000
_cell.length_c   1.000
_cell.angle_alpha   90.00
_cell.angle_beta   90.00
_cell.angle_gamma   90.00
#
_symmetry.space_group_name_H-M   'P 1'
#
loop_
_entity.id
_entity.type
_entity.pdbx_description
1 polymer ?
#
loop_
_entity_poly.entity_id
_entity_poly.type
_entity_poly.pdbx_seq_one_letter_code
_entity_poly.pdbx_strand_id
1 'polypeptide(L)'
;MTTVYYFDQKRYGGTAAQQDIRDLLDLFDVAAVNRRVLAQAAESEFADYEDAVLHSAARTAGADGIVTRNTADFSAASLSVHTPTELLTILDHRRE
;
A
#
# COMPACT_ATOMS: atom_id res chain seq x y z
N MET A 1 -0.76 -5.45 7.16
CA MET A 1 -1.74 -6.47 7.62
C MET A 1 -2.22 -6.24 9.04
N THR A 2 -1.35 -5.88 9.98
CA THR A 2 -1.71 -5.62 11.39
C THR A 2 -2.74 -4.50 11.56
N THR A 3 -2.61 -3.38 10.84
CA THR A 3 -3.55 -2.24 10.91
C THR A 3 -4.96 -2.63 10.47
N VAL A 4 -5.09 -3.35 9.35
CA VAL A 4 -6.37 -3.87 8.85
C VAL A 4 -7.00 -4.80 9.89
N TYR A 5 -6.24 -5.78 10.40
CA TYR A 5 -6.71 -6.69 11.43
C TYR A 5 -7.19 -5.97 12.69
N TYR A 6 -6.46 -4.94 13.15
CA TYR A 6 -6.84 -4.16 14.33
C TYR A 6 -8.21 -3.49 14.17
N PHE A 7 -8.45 -2.87 13.00
CA PHE A 7 -9.74 -2.21 12.74
C PHE A 7 -10.87 -3.22 12.58
N ASP A 8 -10.66 -4.31 11.84
CA ASP A 8 -11.68 -5.34 11.63
C ASP A 8 -12.02 -6.07 12.92
N GLN A 9 -11.02 -6.40 13.74
CA GLN A 9 -11.23 -7.03 15.04
C GLN A 9 -12.10 -6.14 15.92
N LYS A 10 -11.81 -4.83 15.95
CA LYS A 10 -12.55 -3.86 16.75
C LYS A 10 -14.01 -3.71 16.28
N ARG A 11 -14.28 -3.94 15.00
CA ARG A 11 -15.59 -3.72 14.38
C ARG A 11 -16.46 -4.98 14.29
N TYR A 12 -15.85 -6.13 14.04
CA TYR A 12 -16.52 -7.39 13.67
C TYR A 12 -16.08 -8.61 14.50
N GLY A 13 -15.06 -8.45 15.36
CA GLY A 13 -14.54 -9.52 16.21
C GLY A 13 -13.38 -10.31 15.58
N GLY A 14 -12.66 -11.06 16.41
CA GLY A 14 -11.39 -11.70 16.02
C GLY A 14 -11.53 -12.76 14.92
N THR A 15 -12.58 -13.58 14.96
CA THR A 15 -12.77 -14.65 13.97
C THR A 15 -13.00 -14.09 12.57
N ALA A 16 -13.85 -13.06 12.44
CA ALA A 16 -14.10 -12.39 11.16
C ALA A 16 -12.82 -11.72 10.64
N ALA A 17 -12.13 -10.96 11.49
CA ALA A 17 -10.88 -10.29 11.12
C ALA A 17 -9.78 -11.27 10.67
N GLN A 18 -9.68 -12.47 11.27
CA GLN A 18 -8.75 -13.49 10.82
C GLN A 18 -9.11 -14.03 9.43
N GLN A 19 -10.39 -14.19 9.14
CA GLN A 19 -10.83 -14.64 7.82
C GLN A 19 -10.54 -13.57 6.77
N ASP A 20 -10.88 -12.30 7.04
CA ASP A 20 -10.63 -11.20 6.12
C ASP A 20 -9.14 -11.04 5.78
N ILE A 21 -8.25 -11.23 6.77
CA ILE A 21 -6.80 -11.23 6.51
C ILE A 21 -6.38 -12.40 5.61
N ARG A 22 -6.96 -13.60 5.77
CA ARG A 22 -6.64 -14.73 4.88
C ARG A 22 -7.09 -14.45 3.46
N ASP A 23 -8.30 -13.94 3.30
CA ASP A 23 -8.86 -13.61 1.98
C ASP A 23 -8.00 -12.54 1.27
N LEU A 24 -7.51 -11.53 2.00
CA LEU A 24 -6.58 -10.53 1.46
C LEU A 24 -5.23 -11.13 1.03
N LEU A 25 -4.70 -12.08 1.80
CA LEU A 25 -3.43 -12.75 1.48
C LEU A 25 -3.56 -13.73 0.29
N ASP A 26 -4.75 -14.29 0.07
CA ASP A 26 -5.04 -15.12 -1.11
C ASP A 26 -5.23 -14.27 -2.38
N LEU A 27 -5.71 -13.03 -2.24
CA LEU A 27 -5.97 -12.11 -3.35
C LEU A 27 -4.75 -11.30 -3.79
N PHE A 28 -3.85 -10.96 -2.87
CA PHE A 28 -2.76 -10.03 -3.11
C PHE A 28 -1.38 -10.59 -2.75
N ASP A 29 -0.40 -10.30 -3.60
CA ASP A 29 1.01 -10.43 -3.24
C ASP A 29 1.39 -9.41 -2.16
N VAL A 30 2.24 -9.83 -1.22
CA VAL A 30 2.71 -8.98 -0.13
C VAL A 30 4.10 -8.41 -0.46
N ALA A 31 4.18 -7.09 -0.63
CA ALA A 31 5.45 -6.39 -0.72
C ALA A 31 6.23 -6.51 0.60
N ALA A 32 7.41 -7.13 0.55
CA ALA A 32 8.21 -7.38 1.75
C ALA A 32 8.84 -6.10 2.30
N VAL A 33 8.64 -5.84 3.59
CA VAL A 33 9.35 -4.79 4.34
C VAL A 33 10.54 -5.44 5.06
N ASN A 34 11.74 -5.18 4.56
CA ASN A 34 12.99 -5.71 5.11
C ASN A 34 13.97 -4.57 5.45
N ARG A 35 15.17 -4.91 5.96
CA ARG A 35 16.18 -3.91 6.33
C ARG A 35 16.49 -2.91 5.21
N ARG A 36 16.53 -3.37 3.95
CA ARG A 36 16.81 -2.50 2.80
C ARG A 36 15.70 -1.47 2.60
N VAL A 37 14.44 -1.92 2.62
CA VAL A 37 13.27 -1.03 2.52
C VAL A 37 13.26 0.01 3.63
N LEU A 38 13.51 -0.42 4.87
CA LEU A 38 13.54 0.49 6.03
C LEU A 38 14.70 1.50 5.96
N ALA A 39 15.88 1.07 5.51
CA ALA A 39 17.01 1.99 5.32
C ALA A 39 16.72 3.03 4.22
N GLN A 40 16.15 2.60 3.10
CA GLN A 40 15.76 3.51 2.01
C GLN A 40 14.67 4.50 2.46
N ALA A 41 13.71 4.05 3.26
CA ALA A 41 12.67 4.92 3.82
C ALA A 41 13.27 5.98 4.77
N ALA A 42 14.22 5.59 5.61
CA ALA A 42 14.89 6.48 6.56
C ALA A 42 15.79 7.54 5.90
N GLU A 43 16.23 7.30 4.67
CA GLU A 43 17.03 8.22 3.86
C GLU A 43 16.17 9.04 2.88
N SER A 44 14.84 8.89 2.92
CA SER A 44 13.94 9.52 1.96
C SER A 44 13.50 10.92 2.38
N GLU A 45 12.97 11.70 1.42
CA GLU A 45 12.46 13.06 1.65
C GLU A 45 10.97 13.09 2.06
N PHE A 46 10.36 11.93 2.31
CA PHE A 46 8.99 11.86 2.79
C PHE A 46 8.89 12.45 4.20
N ALA A 47 7.84 13.25 4.43
CA ALA A 47 7.57 13.83 5.75
C ALA A 47 7.07 12.79 6.76
N ASP A 48 6.27 11.83 6.29
CA ASP A 48 5.79 10.71 7.09
C ASP A 48 6.57 9.43 6.79
N TYR A 49 6.99 8.75 7.85
CA TYR A 49 7.83 7.55 7.73
C TYR A 49 7.04 6.32 7.24
N GLU A 50 5.75 6.22 7.54
CA GLU A 50 4.92 5.12 7.03
C GLU A 50 4.80 5.22 5.51
N ASP A 51 4.57 6.42 4.98
CA ASP A 51 4.51 6.67 3.54
C ASP A 51 5.86 6.39 2.85
N ALA A 52 6.97 6.77 3.49
CA ALA A 52 8.32 6.44 3.05
C ALA A 52 8.55 4.92 2.91
N VAL A 53 8.07 4.15 3.90
CA VAL A 53 8.19 2.69 3.93
C VAL A 53 7.30 2.06 2.85
N LEU A 54 6.06 2.52 2.71
CA LEU A 54 5.14 2.04 1.67
C LEU A 54 5.70 2.29 0.27
N HIS A 55 6.23 3.49 0.02
CA HIS A 55 6.88 3.84 -1.25
C HIS A 55 8.11 2.97 -1.52
N SER A 56 8.99 2.83 -0.53
CA SER A 56 10.22 2.03 -0.67
C SER A 56 9.92 0.55 -0.88
N ALA A 57 8.88 0.01 -0.22
CA ALA A 57 8.42 -1.37 -0.41
C ALA A 57 7.83 -1.57 -1.82
N ALA A 58 6.95 -0.66 -2.27
CA ALA A 58 6.36 -0.71 -3.60
C ALA A 58 7.43 -0.67 -4.71
N ARG A 59 8.43 0.21 -4.57
CA ARG A 59 9.57 0.27 -5.50
C ARG A 59 10.38 -1.01 -5.51
N THR A 60 10.65 -1.58 -4.35
CA THR A 60 11.43 -2.82 -4.24
C THR A 60 10.67 -4.01 -4.82
N ALA A 61 9.34 -4.02 -4.70
CA ALA A 61 8.48 -5.03 -5.29
C ALA A 61 8.29 -4.87 -6.82
N GLY A 62 8.76 -3.77 -7.41
CA GLY A 62 8.60 -3.49 -8.84
C GLY A 62 7.19 -3.07 -9.24
N ALA A 63 6.43 -2.46 -8.32
CA ALA A 63 5.10 -1.94 -8.62
C ALA A 63 5.15 -0.77 -9.62
N ASP A 64 4.16 -0.69 -10.51
CA ASP A 64 4.04 0.40 -11.48
C ASP A 64 3.66 1.74 -10.82
N GLY A 65 2.92 1.69 -9.72
CA GLY A 65 2.41 2.87 -9.04
C GLY A 65 1.79 2.57 -7.67
N ILE A 66 1.43 3.64 -6.95
CA ILE A 66 0.78 3.61 -5.64
C ILE A 66 -0.65 4.13 -5.78
N VAL A 67 -1.60 3.46 -5.14
CA VAL A 67 -2.99 3.91 -5.07
C VAL A 67 -3.29 4.42 -3.67
N THR A 68 -3.68 5.69 -3.55
CA THR A 68 -4.01 6.30 -2.26
C THR A 68 -5.11 7.36 -2.41
N ARG A 69 -5.89 7.58 -1.36
CA ARG A 69 -6.83 8.71 -1.30
C ARG A 69 -6.15 10.01 -0.90
N ASN A 70 -4.92 9.96 -0.39
CA ASN A 70 -4.15 11.14 -0.04
C ASN A 70 -2.87 11.22 -0.87
N THR A 71 -2.98 11.72 -2.09
CA THR A 71 -1.84 11.82 -3.01
C THR A 71 -0.82 12.89 -2.58
N ALA A 72 -1.24 13.88 -1.77
CA ALA A 72 -0.38 14.96 -1.31
C ALA A 72 0.77 14.46 -0.41
N ASP A 73 0.50 13.47 0.43
CA ASP A 73 1.50 12.87 1.33
C ASP A 73 2.60 12.12 0.54
N PHE A 74 2.28 11.71 -0.70
CA PHE A 74 3.20 11.05 -1.61
C PHE A 74 3.86 12.01 -2.61
N SER A 75 3.92 13.30 -2.32
CA SER A 75 4.54 14.29 -3.21
C SER A 75 6.04 14.04 -3.47
N ALA A 76 6.75 13.36 -2.55
CA ALA A 76 8.13 12.93 -2.73
C ALA A 76 8.28 11.59 -3.47
N ALA A 77 7.18 10.96 -3.90
CA ALA A 77 7.22 9.66 -4.55
C ALA A 77 7.83 9.74 -5.96
N SER A 78 8.74 8.82 -6.24
CA SER A 78 9.24 8.57 -7.61
C SER A 78 8.42 7.56 -8.41
N LEU A 79 7.40 6.94 -7.80
CA LEU A 79 6.42 6.10 -8.51
C LEU A 79 5.22 6.94 -8.93
N SER A 80 4.46 6.50 -9.93
CA SER A 80 3.18 7.15 -10.21
C SER A 80 2.24 6.97 -9.01
N VAL A 81 1.48 8.02 -8.70
CA VAL A 81 0.53 8.02 -7.59
C VAL A 81 -0.84 8.32 -8.17
N HIS A 82 -1.81 7.47 -7.85
CA HIS A 82 -3.17 7.56 -8.37
C HIS A 82 -4.17 7.51 -7.22
N THR A 83 -5.25 8.25 -7.36
CA THR A 83 -6.47 7.98 -6.59
C THR A 83 -7.11 6.68 -7.08
N PRO A 84 -7.96 6.03 -6.26
CA PRO A 84 -8.71 4.86 -6.70
C PRO A 84 -9.53 5.12 -7.97
N THR A 85 -10.16 6.30 -8.07
CA THR A 85 -10.94 6.70 -9.24
C THR A 85 -10.07 6.84 -10.49
N GLU A 86 -8.89 7.45 -10.38
CA GLU A 86 -7.95 7.56 -11.51
C GLU A 86 -7.46 6.20 -11.97
N LEU A 87 -7.14 5.28 -11.05
CA LEU A 87 -6.75 3.93 -11.41
C LEU A 87 -7.87 3.21 -12.17
N LEU A 88 -9.11 3.29 -11.70
CA LEU A 88 -10.25 2.65 -12.38
C LEU A 88 -10.38 3.15 -13.83
N THR A 89 -10.30 4.46 -14.05
CA THR A 89 -10.31 5.05 -15.40
C THR A 89 -9.17 4.50 -16.27
N ILE A 90 -7.95 4.38 -15.74
CA ILE A 90 -6.81 3.82 -16.47
C ILE A 90 -7.06 2.35 -16.83
N LEU A 91 -7.63 1.56 -15.92
CA LEU A 91 -7.90 0.14 -16.14
C LEU A 91 -9.02 -0.08 -17.16
N ASP A 92 -10.04 0.77 -17.17
CA ASP A 92 -11.13 0.69 -18.14
C ASP A 92 -10.63 0.98 -19.56
N HIS A 93 -9.77 1.99 -19.73
CA HIS A 93 -9.14 2.27 -21.03
C HIS A 93 -8.16 1.20 -21.52
N ARG A 94 -7.64 0.35 -20.63
CA ARG A 94 -6.75 -0.78 -21.00
C ARG A 94 -7.51 -2.05 -21.40
N ARG A 95 -8.83 -2.09 -21.20
CA ARG A 95 -9.69 -3.22 -21.56
C ARG A 95 -10.29 -3.12 -22.96
N GLU A 96 -10.11 -1.98 -23.64
CA GLU A 96 -10.41 -1.76 -25.05
C GLU A 96 -9.21 -2.15 -25.95
#